data_AF-H1KD76-F1
#
_entry.id   AF-H1KD76-F1
#
_cell.length_a   1.000
_cell.length_b   1.000
_cell.length_c   1.000
_cell.angle_alpha   90.00
_cell.angle_beta   90.00
_cell.angle_gamma   90.00
#
_symmetry.space_group_name_H-M   'P 1'
#
loop_
_entity.id
_entity.type
_entity.pdbx_description
1 polymer ?
#
loop_
_entity_poly.entity_id
_entity_poly.type
_entity_poly.pdbx_seq_one_letter_code
_entity_poly.pdbx_strand_id
1 'polypeptide(L)'
;MTNPAYEAGRRVLGPVIARFVRDLRLQAGAAGPPGEVALLFCARGGLRLRLAYETGVRALGMDVGGHVADLMVSRLMAAKATLGRTPYAADVFLKECAGLTLDEAAVLLLPPHLAGLDFGPTLRGRPVDRQGLQALLEGEGAACAAVRAEIGDQASAFAAHLAQASAGRRRLMLVDTGLYGGTMRLLEEGFPDAEWSCSMVGRSNHSGADAPHFRRTTGVLFEADRTVGHRPASALLRHWHLVEGLFEPALPSVRRLARAADGTIVSNLQIPDWQDVVAARGNAQFDGVMDHLASLRPSDLLVLDAEADRAERVLARMILRPSHADVAALAIAPRSFDFGRDGASLVLCPTGGASLRERIWSVRHTLWREGQIRLAVPCPGLALRAFSVGRWLFEILPGGRRGMDGIRTRLRRRLAARTRRQGPAEAMRPRIVNPS
;
A
#
# COMPACT_ATOMS: atom_id res chain seq x y z
N MET A 1 32.60 2.94 -5.73
CA MET A 1 31.57 2.42 -6.65
C MET A 1 30.21 2.95 -6.21
N THR A 2 29.46 3.60 -7.08
CA THR A 2 28.13 4.14 -6.76
C THR A 2 27.14 3.01 -6.49
N ASN A 3 26.28 3.17 -5.47
CA ASN A 3 25.28 2.17 -5.08
C ASN A 3 24.29 1.92 -6.24
N PRO A 4 24.15 0.69 -6.77
CA PRO A 4 23.25 0.41 -7.90
C PRO A 4 21.79 0.79 -7.66
N ALA A 5 21.31 0.65 -6.42
CA ALA A 5 19.94 1.02 -6.05
C ALA A 5 19.75 2.55 -6.08
N TYR A 6 20.78 3.31 -5.68
CA TYR A 6 20.79 4.77 -5.79
C TYR A 6 20.78 5.23 -7.24
N GLU A 7 21.62 4.64 -8.10
CA GLU A 7 21.64 4.99 -9.52
C GLU A 7 20.33 4.63 -10.24
N ALA A 8 19.70 3.50 -9.89
CA ALA A 8 18.36 3.18 -10.38
C ALA A 8 17.31 4.18 -9.86
N GLY A 9 17.40 4.56 -8.59
CA GLY A 9 16.63 5.64 -7.99
C GLY A 9 16.73 6.93 -8.81
N ARG A 10 17.96 7.37 -9.10
CA ARG A 10 18.23 8.66 -9.76
C ARG A 10 17.95 8.67 -11.26
N ARG A 11 18.33 7.62 -11.99
CA ARG A 11 18.30 7.61 -13.47
C ARG A 11 17.07 6.92 -14.05
N VAL A 12 16.41 6.06 -13.28
CA VAL A 12 15.26 5.29 -13.75
C VAL A 12 14.00 5.72 -13.01
N LEU A 13 13.97 5.61 -11.68
CA LEU A 13 12.79 6.00 -10.92
C LEU A 13 12.59 7.53 -10.91
N GLY A 14 13.68 8.30 -10.84
CA GLY A 14 13.67 9.77 -10.80
C GLY A 14 12.83 10.40 -11.90
N PRO A 15 13.15 10.17 -13.20
CA PRO A 15 12.36 10.73 -14.30
C PRO A 15 10.90 10.27 -14.32
N VAL A 16 10.63 9.03 -13.89
CA VAL A 16 9.26 8.50 -13.79
C VAL A 16 8.47 9.22 -12.71
N ILE A 17 9.08 9.43 -11.54
CA ILE A 17 8.47 10.18 -10.44
C ILE A 17 8.36 11.66 -10.79
N ALA A 18 9.32 12.25 -11.52
CA ALA A 18 9.24 13.64 -11.96
C ALA A 18 8.01 13.87 -12.85
N ARG A 19 7.74 12.94 -13.79
CA ARG A 19 6.50 12.94 -14.56
C ARG A 19 5.26 12.79 -13.68
N PHE A 20 5.25 11.81 -12.78
CA PHE A 20 4.15 11.64 -11.82
C PHE A 20 3.82 12.93 -11.07
N VAL A 21 4.85 13.61 -10.56
CA VAL A 21 4.72 14.84 -9.77
C VAL A 21 4.12 15.98 -10.60
N ARG A 22 4.61 16.19 -11.84
CA ARG A 22 4.02 17.16 -12.77
C ARG A 22 2.55 16.81 -13.06
N ASP A 23 2.25 15.56 -13.41
CA ASP A 23 0.91 15.15 -13.81
C ASP A 23 -0.08 15.24 -12.63
N LEU A 24 0.35 14.89 -11.43
CA LEU A 24 -0.42 15.09 -10.20
C LEU A 24 -0.73 16.58 -10.00
N ARG A 25 0.25 17.48 -10.22
CA ARG A 25 0.01 18.92 -10.10
C ARG A 25 -0.98 19.45 -11.15
N LEU A 26 -0.90 18.94 -12.39
CA LEU A 26 -1.85 19.30 -13.44
C LEU A 26 -3.27 18.81 -13.10
N GLN A 27 -3.41 17.58 -12.60
CA GLN A 27 -4.69 17.04 -12.14
C GLN A 27 -5.27 17.86 -10.98
N ALA A 28 -4.44 18.23 -10.01
CA ALA A 28 -4.84 19.10 -8.91
C ALA A 28 -5.37 20.46 -9.39
N GLY A 29 -4.73 21.05 -10.40
CA GLY A 29 -5.20 22.28 -11.04
C GLY A 29 -6.51 22.12 -11.81
N ALA A 30 -6.76 20.94 -12.38
CA ALA A 30 -8.01 20.63 -13.09
C ALA A 30 -9.18 20.31 -12.14
N ALA A 31 -8.90 19.91 -10.89
CA ALA A 31 -9.92 19.54 -9.92
C ALA A 31 -10.72 20.74 -9.35
N GLY A 32 -10.20 21.96 -9.48
CA GLY A 32 -10.91 23.16 -9.08
C GLY A 32 -10.04 24.41 -9.04
N PRO A 33 -10.65 25.57 -8.75
CA PRO A 33 -9.92 26.83 -8.58
C PRO A 33 -8.80 26.71 -7.52
N PRO A 34 -7.69 27.45 -7.69
CA PRO A 34 -6.65 27.54 -6.67
C PRO A 34 -7.23 27.92 -5.30
N GLY A 35 -6.85 27.17 -4.27
CA GLY A 35 -7.30 27.43 -2.90
C GLY A 35 -8.64 26.81 -2.52
N GLU A 36 -9.40 26.20 -3.44
CA GLU A 36 -10.65 25.47 -3.11
C GLU A 36 -10.43 23.96 -2.90
N VAL A 37 -9.37 23.41 -3.49
CA VAL A 37 -9.03 21.97 -3.40
C VAL A 37 -8.01 21.74 -2.29
N ALA A 38 -8.25 20.72 -1.46
CA ALA A 38 -7.28 20.17 -0.53
C ALA A 38 -6.66 18.90 -1.11
N LEU A 39 -5.33 18.88 -1.28
CA LEU A 39 -4.56 17.70 -1.66
C LEU A 39 -4.14 16.99 -0.37
N LEU A 40 -4.73 15.82 -0.14
CA LEU A 40 -4.61 15.06 1.10
C LEU A 40 -3.78 13.80 0.86
N PHE A 41 -2.52 13.83 1.29
CA PHE A 41 -1.60 12.72 1.16
C PHE A 41 -1.82 11.68 2.26
N CYS A 42 -2.16 10.45 1.89
CA CYS A 42 -2.44 9.38 2.84
C CYS A 42 -1.20 9.00 3.68
N ALA A 43 -1.41 8.51 4.90
CA ALA A 43 -0.34 8.12 5.80
C ALA A 43 0.61 7.04 5.22
N ARG A 44 1.80 6.92 5.82
CA ARG A 44 2.91 6.06 5.36
C ARG A 44 3.42 6.48 3.98
N GLY A 45 3.05 5.75 2.92
CA GLY A 45 3.57 5.99 1.57
C GLY A 45 3.29 7.40 1.06
N GLY A 46 2.08 7.93 1.32
CA GLY A 46 1.74 9.28 0.89
C GLY A 46 2.56 10.37 1.58
N LEU A 47 3.12 10.15 2.77
CA LEU A 47 3.95 11.15 3.47
C LEU A 47 5.26 11.43 2.70
N ARG A 48 5.96 10.39 2.25
CA ARG A 48 7.13 10.57 1.38
C ARG A 48 6.74 10.98 -0.03
N LEU A 49 5.57 10.57 -0.50
CA LEU A 49 5.05 11.04 -1.79
C LEU A 49 4.79 12.55 -1.76
N ARG A 50 4.32 13.12 -0.63
CA ARG A 50 4.20 14.58 -0.43
C ARG A 50 5.56 15.25 -0.53
N LEU A 51 6.57 14.70 0.15
CA LEU A 51 7.93 15.22 0.09
C LEU A 51 8.47 15.24 -1.35
N ALA A 52 8.28 14.15 -2.10
CA ALA A 52 8.65 14.07 -3.51
C ALA A 52 7.86 15.07 -4.38
N TYR A 53 6.55 15.16 -4.17
CA TYR A 53 5.68 16.11 -4.87
C TYR A 53 6.14 17.55 -4.67
N GLU A 54 6.26 17.99 -3.42
CA GLU A 54 6.65 19.36 -3.12
C GLU A 54 8.05 19.69 -3.63
N THR A 55 9.00 18.75 -3.53
CA THR A 55 10.36 18.94 -4.04
C THR A 55 10.36 19.10 -5.56
N GLY A 56 9.71 18.19 -6.28
CA GLY A 56 9.68 18.21 -7.74
C GLY A 56 8.89 19.38 -8.32
N VAL A 57 7.72 19.70 -7.76
CA VAL A 57 6.89 20.83 -8.22
C VAL A 57 7.65 22.16 -8.07
N ARG A 58 8.30 22.38 -6.91
CA ARG A 58 9.10 23.59 -6.69
C ARG A 58 10.30 23.66 -7.63
N ALA A 59 11.01 22.56 -7.84
CA ALA A 59 12.17 22.50 -8.74
C ALA A 59 11.80 22.78 -10.21
N LEU A 60 10.60 22.35 -10.63
CA LEU A 60 10.05 22.66 -11.95
C LEU A 60 9.51 24.10 -12.08
N GLY A 61 9.58 24.92 -11.03
CA GLY A 61 9.07 26.30 -11.03
C GLY A 61 7.55 26.38 -11.06
N MET A 62 6.85 25.32 -10.65
CA MET A 62 5.40 25.28 -10.56
C MET A 62 4.96 25.64 -9.13
N ASP A 63 3.77 26.24 -9.00
CA ASP A 63 3.14 26.42 -7.70
C ASP A 63 2.76 25.06 -7.10
N VAL A 64 2.91 24.86 -5.79
CA VAL A 64 2.59 23.58 -5.12
C VAL A 64 1.08 23.27 -5.19
N GLY A 65 0.25 24.28 -5.45
CA GLY A 65 -1.17 24.13 -5.70
C GLY A 65 -1.97 24.10 -4.41
N GLY A 66 -2.71 25.17 -4.15
CA GLY A 66 -3.75 25.22 -3.12
C GLY A 66 -3.27 24.78 -1.72
N HIS A 67 -4.09 23.97 -1.06
CA HIS A 67 -3.82 23.46 0.30
C HIS A 67 -3.34 22.02 0.24
N VAL A 68 -2.12 21.77 0.70
CA VAL A 68 -1.53 20.43 0.77
C VAL A 68 -1.39 20.02 2.23
N ALA A 69 -1.87 18.83 2.58
CA ALA A 69 -1.79 18.31 3.94
C ALA A 69 -1.63 16.79 3.99
N ASP A 70 -1.15 16.31 5.14
CA ASP A 70 -1.08 14.90 5.45
C ASP A 70 -2.43 14.44 6.05
N LEU A 71 -3.06 13.45 5.44
CA LEU A 71 -4.23 12.78 5.99
C LEU A 71 -3.78 11.49 6.69
N MET A 72 -3.80 11.52 8.01
CA MET A 72 -3.49 10.38 8.88
C MET A 72 -4.58 9.30 8.76
N VAL A 73 -4.56 8.58 7.65
CA VAL A 73 -5.52 7.51 7.32
C VAL A 73 -4.79 6.27 6.83
N SER A 74 -5.23 5.12 7.33
CA SER A 74 -4.97 3.81 6.76
C SER A 74 -6.30 3.20 6.31
N ARG A 75 -6.26 2.11 5.55
CA ARG A 75 -7.49 1.37 5.20
C ARG A 75 -8.26 0.91 6.46
N LEU A 76 -7.56 0.47 7.50
CA LEU A 76 -8.19 0.09 8.78
C LEU A 76 -8.84 1.29 9.46
N MET A 77 -8.14 2.43 9.53
CA MET A 77 -8.67 3.65 10.15
C MET A 77 -9.91 4.15 9.38
N ALA A 78 -9.85 4.18 8.05
CA ALA A 78 -11.00 4.53 7.22
C ALA A 78 -12.17 3.57 7.45
N ALA A 79 -11.91 2.25 7.48
CA ALA A 79 -12.95 1.26 7.74
C ALA A 79 -13.56 1.41 9.13
N LYS A 80 -12.75 1.70 10.17
CA LYS A 80 -13.22 1.96 11.53
C LYS A 80 -14.05 3.23 11.63
N ALA A 81 -13.61 4.32 11.01
CA ALA A 81 -14.31 5.60 11.01
C ALA A 81 -15.65 5.55 10.26
N THR A 82 -15.83 4.59 9.36
CA THR A 82 -17.04 4.44 8.54
C THR A 82 -17.80 3.15 8.85
N LEU A 83 -17.37 2.40 9.87
CA LEU A 83 -18.06 1.20 10.33
C LEU A 83 -19.42 1.59 10.90
N GLY A 84 -20.49 0.94 10.40
CA GLY A 84 -21.87 1.31 10.70
C GLY A 84 -22.43 2.45 9.84
N ARG A 85 -21.62 3.10 9.00
CA ARG A 85 -22.08 4.11 8.02
C ARG A 85 -22.20 3.56 6.60
N THR A 86 -21.37 2.59 6.24
CA THR A 86 -21.44 1.92 4.93
C THR A 86 -21.31 0.40 5.06
N PRO A 87 -22.07 -0.40 4.27
CA PRO A 87 -21.86 -1.83 4.12
C PRO A 87 -20.44 -2.20 3.66
N TYR A 88 -19.79 -1.35 2.85
CA TYR A 88 -18.45 -1.60 2.34
C TYR A 88 -17.39 -1.63 3.45
N ALA A 89 -17.56 -0.84 4.51
CA ALA A 89 -16.68 -0.88 5.68
C ALA A 89 -16.68 -2.25 6.37
N ALA A 90 -17.87 -2.86 6.49
CA ALA A 90 -17.99 -4.22 7.02
C ALA A 90 -17.27 -5.23 6.11
N ASP A 91 -17.44 -5.13 4.78
CA ASP A 91 -16.79 -6.04 3.83
C ASP A 91 -15.26 -5.95 3.89
N VAL A 92 -14.72 -4.73 3.98
CA VAL A 92 -13.29 -4.49 4.15
C VAL A 92 -12.83 -5.09 5.47
N PHE A 93 -13.52 -4.82 6.58
CA PHE A 93 -13.16 -5.36 7.89
C PHE A 93 -13.15 -6.90 7.92
N LEU A 94 -14.20 -7.53 7.39
CA LEU A 94 -14.31 -8.99 7.31
C LEU A 94 -13.20 -9.60 6.45
N LYS A 95 -12.86 -8.97 5.32
CA LYS A 95 -11.80 -9.44 4.43
C LYS A 95 -10.42 -9.37 5.10
N GLU A 96 -10.15 -8.30 5.81
CA GLU A 96 -8.86 -8.07 6.46
C GLU A 96 -8.71 -8.97 7.71
N CYS A 97 -9.79 -9.16 8.48
CA CYS A 97 -9.83 -10.04 9.64
C CYS A 97 -10.06 -11.53 9.28
N ALA A 98 -10.04 -11.88 7.99
CA ALA A 98 -10.25 -13.26 7.55
C ALA A 98 -9.21 -14.20 8.18
N GLY A 99 -9.68 -15.20 8.93
CA GLY A 99 -8.86 -16.19 9.63
C GLY A 99 -8.70 -15.92 11.14
N LEU A 100 -9.08 -14.73 11.61
CA LEU A 100 -9.16 -14.39 13.02
C LEU A 100 -10.48 -14.87 13.64
N THR A 101 -10.54 -14.89 14.96
CA THR A 101 -11.77 -14.97 15.74
C THR A 101 -12.35 -13.57 15.98
N LEU A 102 -13.62 -13.47 16.37
CA LEU A 102 -14.29 -12.18 16.59
C LEU A 102 -13.66 -11.40 17.73
N ASP A 103 -13.22 -12.06 18.79
CA ASP A 103 -12.49 -11.44 19.91
C ASP A 103 -11.12 -10.90 19.46
N GLU A 104 -10.35 -11.67 18.67
CA GLU A 104 -9.10 -11.19 18.06
C GLU A 104 -9.33 -9.99 17.14
N ALA A 105 -10.40 -10.01 16.34
CA ALA A 105 -10.75 -8.92 15.44
C ALA A 105 -11.25 -7.68 16.19
N ALA A 106 -12.00 -7.86 17.29
CA ALA A 106 -12.50 -6.77 18.12
C ALA A 106 -11.35 -6.02 18.81
N VAL A 107 -10.27 -6.70 19.19
CA VAL A 107 -9.05 -6.05 19.71
C VAL A 107 -8.46 -5.04 18.71
N LEU A 108 -8.60 -5.27 17.39
CA LEU A 108 -8.15 -4.31 16.37
C LEU A 108 -8.99 -3.02 16.34
N LEU A 109 -10.21 -3.09 16.87
CA LEU A 109 -11.12 -1.96 17.00
C LEU A 109 -10.97 -1.25 18.34
N LEU A 110 -10.37 -1.86 19.36
CA LEU A 110 -10.27 -1.30 20.70
C LEU A 110 -8.93 -0.60 20.97
N PRO A 111 -8.87 0.31 21.94
CA PRO A 111 -7.60 0.82 22.44
C PRO A 111 -6.84 -0.25 23.24
N PRO A 112 -5.49 -0.15 23.35
CA PRO A 112 -4.69 -1.18 24.01
C PRO A 112 -5.12 -1.53 25.43
N HIS A 113 -5.54 -0.54 26.23
CA HIS A 113 -5.98 -0.76 27.62
C HIS A 113 -7.32 -1.51 27.73
N LEU A 114 -8.06 -1.67 26.63
CA LEU A 114 -9.30 -2.44 26.55
C LEU A 114 -9.13 -3.77 25.80
N ALA A 115 -7.91 -4.13 25.41
CA ALA A 115 -7.65 -5.38 24.67
C ALA A 115 -7.96 -6.65 25.49
N GLY A 116 -8.03 -6.54 26.82
CA GLY A 116 -8.33 -7.65 27.75
C GLY A 116 -9.81 -7.81 28.13
N LEU A 117 -10.73 -7.12 27.45
CA LEU A 117 -12.17 -7.23 27.75
C LEU A 117 -12.69 -8.65 27.50
N ASP A 118 -13.61 -9.10 28.38
CA ASP A 118 -14.29 -10.38 28.19
C ASP A 118 -15.44 -10.24 27.17
N PHE A 119 -15.27 -10.86 26.00
CA PHE A 119 -16.26 -10.91 24.93
C PHE A 119 -17.38 -11.95 25.15
N GLY A 120 -17.35 -12.69 26.26
CA GLY A 120 -18.33 -13.71 26.59
C GLY A 120 -18.31 -14.92 25.66
N PRO A 121 -19.10 -15.96 25.96
CA PRO A 121 -19.07 -17.22 25.21
C PRO A 121 -19.67 -17.11 23.79
N THR A 122 -20.47 -16.08 23.52
CA THR A 122 -21.15 -15.90 22.23
C THR A 122 -20.22 -15.38 21.12
N LEU A 123 -19.18 -14.61 21.49
CA LEU A 123 -18.22 -14.02 20.56
C LEU A 123 -16.84 -14.66 20.63
N ARG A 124 -16.41 -15.12 21.82
CA ARG A 124 -15.07 -15.68 22.03
C ARG A 124 -14.83 -16.90 21.15
N GLY A 125 -13.73 -16.90 20.41
CA GLY A 125 -13.31 -18.03 19.57
C GLY A 125 -14.15 -18.23 18.30
N ARG A 126 -15.25 -17.49 18.12
CA ARG A 126 -16.10 -17.57 16.94
C ARG A 126 -15.36 -17.00 15.73
N PRO A 127 -15.38 -17.65 14.55
CA PRO A 127 -14.79 -17.09 13.34
C PRO A 127 -15.40 -15.74 12.96
N VAL A 128 -14.59 -14.85 12.39
CA VAL A 128 -15.09 -13.59 11.84
C VAL A 128 -15.99 -13.85 10.63
N ASP A 129 -17.26 -13.47 10.76
CA ASP A 129 -18.26 -13.47 9.69
C ASP A 129 -19.21 -12.26 9.85
N ARG A 130 -20.10 -12.03 8.87
CA ARG A 130 -21.01 -10.87 8.87
C ARG A 130 -21.94 -10.87 10.09
N GLN A 131 -22.50 -12.02 10.45
CA GLN A 131 -23.43 -12.13 11.57
C GLN A 131 -22.71 -11.90 12.91
N GLY A 132 -21.47 -12.35 13.02
CA GLY A 132 -20.60 -12.15 14.16
C GLY A 132 -20.19 -10.70 14.32
N LEU A 133 -19.84 -10.02 13.22
CA LEU A 133 -19.60 -8.57 13.25
C LEU A 133 -20.87 -7.81 13.66
N GLN A 134 -22.04 -8.20 13.14
CA GLN A 134 -23.31 -7.61 13.56
C GLN A 134 -23.55 -7.84 15.05
N ALA A 135 -23.34 -9.06 15.56
CA ALA A 135 -23.47 -9.37 16.97
C ALA A 135 -22.48 -8.58 17.85
N LEU A 136 -21.27 -8.31 17.37
CA LEU A 136 -20.29 -7.46 18.05
C LEU A 136 -20.75 -5.99 18.11
N LEU A 137 -21.34 -5.49 17.03
CA LEU A 137 -21.78 -4.10 16.90
C LEU A 137 -23.11 -3.84 17.61
N GLU A 138 -24.04 -4.78 17.61
CA GLU A 138 -25.40 -4.62 18.15
C GLU A 138 -25.60 -5.32 19.50
N GLY A 139 -24.66 -6.19 19.90
CA GLY A 139 -24.79 -7.01 21.09
C GLY A 139 -24.82 -6.22 22.40
N GLU A 140 -25.38 -6.86 23.42
CA GLU A 140 -25.39 -6.37 24.79
C GLU A 140 -24.07 -6.71 25.50
N GLY A 141 -23.82 -6.07 26.65
CA GLY A 141 -22.63 -6.30 27.47
C GLY A 141 -21.51 -5.28 27.30
N ALA A 142 -20.59 -5.27 28.27
CA ALA A 142 -19.54 -4.25 28.38
C ALA A 142 -18.58 -4.24 27.18
N ALA A 143 -18.20 -5.40 26.65
CA ALA A 143 -17.29 -5.49 25.51
C ALA A 143 -17.89 -4.93 24.21
N CYS A 144 -19.14 -5.30 23.88
CA CYS A 144 -19.86 -4.76 22.72
C CYS A 144 -20.10 -3.25 22.87
N ALA A 145 -20.46 -2.79 24.07
CA ALA A 145 -20.62 -1.37 24.37
C ALA A 145 -19.30 -0.59 24.19
N ALA A 146 -18.17 -1.13 24.66
CA ALA A 146 -16.86 -0.54 24.48
C ALA A 146 -16.44 -0.44 23.01
N VAL A 147 -16.71 -1.49 22.22
CA VAL A 147 -16.44 -1.48 20.77
C VAL A 147 -17.26 -0.41 20.07
N ARG A 148 -18.58 -0.32 20.35
CA ARG A 148 -19.44 0.73 19.80
C ARG A 148 -18.96 2.13 20.17
N ALA A 149 -18.64 2.35 21.44
CA ALA A 149 -18.15 3.64 21.93
C ALA A 149 -16.87 4.04 21.20
N GLU A 150 -15.88 3.15 21.12
CA GLU A 150 -14.61 3.43 20.45
C GLU A 150 -14.79 3.63 18.93
N ILE A 151 -15.72 2.93 18.26
CA ILE A 151 -16.06 3.21 16.86
C ILE A 151 -16.63 4.63 16.72
N GLY A 152 -17.56 5.02 17.58
CA GLY A 152 -18.13 6.37 17.60
C GLY A 152 -17.08 7.46 17.85
N ASP A 153 -16.19 7.23 18.83
CA ASP A 153 -15.10 8.14 19.17
C ASP A 153 -14.13 8.29 18.00
N GLN A 154 -13.74 7.18 17.35
CA GLN A 154 -12.84 7.23 16.21
C GLN A 154 -13.49 7.85 14.96
N ALA A 155 -14.78 7.62 14.73
CA ALA A 155 -15.50 8.28 13.64
C ALA A 155 -15.54 9.80 13.86
N SER A 156 -15.76 10.25 15.11
CA SER A 156 -15.78 11.66 15.48
C SER A 156 -14.38 12.29 15.39
N ALA A 157 -13.35 11.59 15.90
CA ALA A 157 -11.96 12.02 15.81
C ALA A 157 -11.48 12.09 14.35
N PHE A 158 -11.87 11.13 13.51
CA PHE A 158 -11.56 11.15 12.08
C PHE A 158 -12.25 12.31 11.36
N ALA A 159 -13.52 12.59 11.66
CA ALA A 159 -14.22 13.73 11.09
C ALA A 159 -13.52 15.06 11.44
N ALA A 160 -13.11 15.22 12.71
CA ALA A 160 -12.33 16.37 13.15
C ALA A 160 -10.96 16.45 12.48
N HIS A 161 -10.25 15.31 12.34
CA HIS A 161 -8.98 15.23 11.62
C HIS A 161 -9.14 15.60 10.14
N LEU A 162 -10.21 15.13 9.49
CA LEU A 162 -10.50 15.46 8.10
C LEU A 162 -10.74 16.96 7.92
N ALA A 163 -11.52 17.58 8.81
CA ALA A 163 -11.77 19.02 8.78
C ALA A 163 -10.49 19.84 9.02
N GLN A 164 -9.61 19.40 9.94
CA GLN A 164 -8.30 20.00 10.18
C GLN A 164 -7.40 19.86 8.94
N ALA A 165 -7.28 18.65 8.40
CA ALA A 165 -6.44 18.35 7.25
C ALA A 165 -6.92 19.04 5.97
N SER A 166 -8.24 19.21 5.77
CA SER A 166 -8.78 19.95 4.62
C SER A 166 -8.79 21.47 4.82
N ALA A 167 -8.55 21.94 6.05
CA ALA A 167 -8.78 23.31 6.47
C ALA A 167 -10.16 23.83 6.01
N GLY A 168 -11.20 23.01 6.23
CA GLY A 168 -12.60 23.33 5.91
C GLY A 168 -13.00 23.20 4.44
N ARG A 169 -12.09 22.83 3.53
CA ARG A 169 -12.41 22.64 2.11
C ARG A 169 -13.30 21.43 1.90
N ARG A 170 -14.19 21.54 0.91
CA ARG A 170 -15.11 20.46 0.51
C ARG A 170 -14.59 19.64 -0.66
N ARG A 171 -13.77 20.21 -1.55
CA ARG A 171 -13.13 19.49 -2.66
C ARG A 171 -11.84 18.85 -2.18
N LEU A 172 -11.86 17.52 -2.08
CA LEU A 172 -10.78 16.74 -1.49
C LEU A 172 -10.18 15.82 -2.56
N MET A 173 -8.89 15.98 -2.83
CA MET A 173 -8.13 15.07 -3.66
C MET A 173 -7.26 14.20 -2.76
N LEU A 174 -7.62 12.92 -2.63
CA LEU A 174 -6.77 11.94 -1.96
C LEU A 174 -5.58 11.59 -2.84
N VAL A 175 -4.39 11.57 -2.25
CA VAL A 175 -3.17 11.13 -2.92
C VAL A 175 -2.60 9.92 -2.18
N ASP A 176 -2.52 8.79 -2.88
CA ASP A 176 -2.15 7.49 -2.30
C ASP A 176 -1.14 6.76 -3.20
N THR A 177 -0.23 6.01 -2.58
CA THR A 177 0.69 5.09 -3.25
C THR A 177 0.03 3.75 -3.59
N GLY A 178 -1.29 3.59 -3.41
CA GLY A 178 -2.04 2.34 -3.65
C GLY A 178 -2.47 2.10 -5.11
N LEU A 179 -3.15 0.96 -5.35
CA LEU A 179 -3.65 0.54 -6.68
C LEU A 179 -5.18 0.56 -6.83
N TYR A 180 -5.89 0.32 -5.73
CA TYR A 180 -7.29 -0.11 -5.78
C TYR A 180 -8.27 0.98 -5.37
N GLY A 181 -7.84 2.11 -4.82
CA GLY A 181 -8.73 3.17 -4.35
C GLY A 181 -9.70 2.77 -3.23
N GLY A 182 -9.50 1.62 -2.56
CA GLY A 182 -10.46 1.13 -1.55
C GLY A 182 -10.61 2.07 -0.34
N THR A 183 -9.55 2.77 0.03
CA THR A 183 -9.61 3.81 1.07
C THR A 183 -10.46 4.99 0.62
N MET A 184 -10.30 5.45 -0.63
CA MET A 184 -11.16 6.48 -1.20
C MET A 184 -12.63 6.04 -1.17
N ARG A 185 -12.95 4.80 -1.56
CA ARG A 185 -14.34 4.30 -1.53
C ARG A 185 -14.94 4.37 -0.12
N LEU A 186 -14.20 3.96 0.91
CA LEU A 186 -14.65 4.07 2.29
C LEU A 186 -14.95 5.51 2.67
N LEU A 187 -14.09 6.45 2.29
CA LEU A 187 -14.24 7.86 2.61
C LEU A 187 -15.36 8.54 1.82
N GLU A 188 -15.50 8.23 0.53
CA GLU A 188 -16.59 8.71 -0.32
C GLU A 188 -17.96 8.31 0.23
N GLU A 189 -18.11 7.05 0.62
CA GLU A 189 -19.38 6.55 1.15
C GLU A 189 -19.63 7.00 2.60
N GLY A 190 -18.59 7.13 3.43
CA GLY A 190 -18.71 7.49 4.85
C GLY A 190 -18.75 8.99 5.15
N PHE A 191 -18.33 9.84 4.21
CA PHE A 191 -18.29 11.30 4.31
C PHE A 191 -18.81 11.94 3.00
N PRO A 192 -20.12 11.81 2.72
CA PRO A 192 -20.72 12.20 1.43
C PRO A 192 -20.77 13.73 1.20
N ASP A 193 -20.62 14.54 2.25
CA ASP A 193 -20.64 16.01 2.14
C ASP A 193 -19.41 16.60 1.44
N ALA A 194 -18.34 15.79 1.31
CA ALA A 194 -17.13 16.14 0.60
C ALA A 194 -17.17 15.68 -0.88
N GLU A 195 -16.62 16.52 -1.75
CA GLU A 195 -16.42 16.25 -3.17
C GLU A 195 -15.08 15.53 -3.36
N TRP A 196 -15.12 14.20 -3.39
CA TRP A 196 -13.94 13.36 -3.46
C TRP A 196 -13.42 13.14 -4.88
N SER A 197 -12.10 13.23 -5.02
CA SER A 197 -11.30 12.66 -6.12
C SER A 197 -10.10 11.93 -5.53
N CYS A 198 -9.47 11.05 -6.29
CA CYS A 198 -8.30 10.31 -5.85
C CYS A 198 -7.30 10.14 -6.99
N SER A 199 -6.06 10.52 -6.72
CA SER A 199 -4.92 10.33 -7.62
C SER A 199 -3.97 9.32 -6.98
N MET A 200 -3.75 8.22 -7.68
CA MET A 200 -2.86 7.15 -7.23
C MET A 200 -1.66 7.02 -8.17
N VAL A 201 -0.55 6.45 -7.69
CA VAL A 201 0.61 6.14 -8.54
C VAL A 201 0.18 5.34 -9.78
N GLY A 202 -0.69 4.35 -9.61
CA GLY A 202 -1.34 3.64 -10.70
C GLY A 202 -2.70 3.09 -10.27
N ARG A 203 -3.56 2.77 -11.23
CA ARG A 203 -4.90 2.22 -10.98
C ARG A 203 -5.06 0.84 -11.62
N SER A 204 -5.55 -0.12 -10.86
CA SER A 204 -5.76 -1.48 -11.34
C SER A 204 -6.95 -2.16 -10.66
N ASN A 205 -7.78 -2.85 -11.44
CA ASN A 205 -8.80 -3.80 -10.98
C ASN A 205 -8.49 -5.22 -11.48
N HIS A 206 -7.25 -5.67 -11.31
CA HIS A 206 -6.86 -7.05 -11.66
C HIS A 206 -7.71 -8.14 -10.97
N SER A 207 -8.36 -7.83 -9.84
CA SER A 207 -9.31 -8.72 -9.15
C SER A 207 -10.66 -8.85 -9.85
N GLY A 208 -11.03 -7.92 -10.73
CA GLY A 208 -12.35 -7.87 -11.35
C GLY A 208 -13.49 -7.66 -10.36
N ALA A 209 -13.20 -7.02 -9.22
CA ALA A 209 -14.20 -6.72 -8.20
C ALA A 209 -15.02 -5.48 -8.62
N ASP A 210 -16.20 -5.31 -8.05
CA ASP A 210 -16.97 -4.09 -8.25
C ASP A 210 -16.22 -2.86 -7.71
N ALA A 211 -16.14 -1.81 -8.53
CA ALA A 211 -15.28 -0.65 -8.30
C ALA A 211 -15.96 0.68 -8.72
N PRO A 212 -17.12 1.03 -8.13
CA PRO A 212 -17.87 2.22 -8.50
C PRO A 212 -17.08 3.51 -8.28
N HIS A 213 -16.17 3.52 -7.31
CA HIS A 213 -15.28 4.64 -6.98
C HIS A 213 -14.23 4.94 -8.07
N PHE A 214 -14.04 4.05 -9.05
CA PHE A 214 -13.09 4.28 -10.15
C PHE A 214 -13.48 5.47 -11.03
N ARG A 215 -14.75 5.88 -11.04
CA ARG A 215 -15.20 7.11 -11.73
C ARG A 215 -14.55 8.40 -11.19
N ARG A 216 -14.03 8.35 -9.96
CA ARG A 216 -13.36 9.45 -9.25
C ARG A 216 -11.93 9.12 -8.87
N THR A 217 -11.40 8.00 -9.36
CA THR A 217 -10.04 7.53 -9.06
C THR A 217 -9.24 7.44 -10.35
N THR A 218 -8.12 8.16 -10.39
CA THR A 218 -7.21 8.23 -11.52
C THR A 218 -5.87 7.60 -11.16
N GLY A 219 -5.35 6.73 -12.04
CA GLY A 219 -3.96 6.29 -11.97
C GLY A 219 -3.07 7.24 -12.75
N VAL A 220 -2.19 7.98 -12.06
CA VAL A 220 -1.39 9.05 -12.65
C VAL A 220 -0.36 8.52 -13.66
N LEU A 221 0.40 7.48 -13.32
CA LEU A 221 1.35 6.89 -14.26
C LEU A 221 0.68 5.92 -15.24
N PHE A 222 -0.31 5.17 -14.76
CA PHE A 222 -1.03 4.22 -15.59
C PHE A 222 -2.38 3.82 -15.01
N GLU A 223 -3.25 3.40 -15.92
CA GLU A 223 -4.47 2.67 -15.61
C GLU A 223 -4.48 1.36 -16.40
N ALA A 224 -4.37 0.23 -15.70
CA ALA A 224 -4.37 -1.08 -16.33
C ALA A 224 -4.66 -2.20 -15.31
N ASP A 225 -5.41 -3.21 -15.73
CA ASP A 225 -5.68 -4.41 -14.92
C ASP A 225 -4.59 -5.49 -15.07
N ARG A 226 -3.67 -5.27 -16.00
CA ARG A 226 -2.57 -6.16 -16.35
C ARG A 226 -1.42 -5.36 -16.94
N THR A 227 -0.28 -6.02 -17.08
CA THR A 227 0.84 -5.44 -17.83
C THR A 227 0.48 -5.34 -19.31
N VAL A 228 0.69 -4.17 -19.88
CA VAL A 228 0.35 -3.83 -21.27
C VAL A 228 1.61 -3.30 -21.97
N GLY A 229 1.97 -3.91 -23.10
CA GLY A 229 3.25 -3.64 -23.77
C GLY A 229 3.44 -2.19 -24.25
N HIS A 230 2.37 -1.52 -24.69
CA HIS A 230 2.41 -0.11 -25.11
C HIS A 230 2.30 0.89 -23.94
N ARG A 231 2.20 0.40 -22.70
CA ARG A 231 2.18 1.24 -21.49
C ARG A 231 3.23 0.72 -20.50
N PRO A 232 4.51 1.08 -20.67
CA PRO A 232 5.63 0.51 -19.90
C PRO A 232 5.44 0.61 -18.38
N ALA A 233 4.91 1.72 -17.87
CA ALA A 233 4.54 1.93 -16.47
C ALA A 233 3.72 0.79 -15.84
N SER A 234 2.85 0.12 -16.62
CA SER A 234 2.03 -1.01 -16.14
C SER A 234 2.85 -2.24 -15.74
N ALA A 235 4.16 -2.27 -16.04
CA ALA A 235 5.09 -3.27 -15.51
C ALA A 235 5.19 -3.21 -13.99
N LEU A 236 4.95 -2.05 -13.36
CA LEU A 236 4.90 -1.90 -11.90
C LEU A 236 3.90 -2.86 -11.24
N LEU A 237 2.84 -3.31 -11.95
CA LEU A 237 1.92 -4.34 -11.45
C LEU A 237 2.61 -5.69 -11.16
N ARG A 238 3.78 -5.95 -11.74
CA ARG A 238 4.58 -7.16 -11.50
C ARG A 238 5.53 -7.04 -10.32
N HIS A 239 5.82 -5.81 -9.89
CA HIS A 239 6.70 -5.52 -8.76
C HIS A 239 6.17 -4.31 -7.99
N TRP A 240 4.89 -4.36 -7.58
CA TRP A 240 4.22 -3.22 -6.95
C TRP A 240 4.89 -2.79 -5.65
N HIS A 241 5.46 -3.77 -4.94
CA HIS A 241 6.21 -3.55 -3.72
C HIS A 241 7.41 -2.62 -3.92
N LEU A 242 7.88 -2.40 -5.16
CA LEU A 242 8.86 -1.35 -5.46
C LEU A 242 8.32 0.05 -5.10
N VAL A 243 7.08 0.36 -5.50
CA VAL A 243 6.43 1.66 -5.17
C VAL A 243 6.25 1.78 -3.67
N GLU A 244 5.76 0.71 -3.04
CA GLU A 244 5.54 0.70 -1.61
C GLU A 244 6.86 0.80 -0.84
N GLY A 245 7.91 0.06 -1.21
CA GLY A 245 9.22 0.13 -0.58
C GLY A 245 9.95 1.45 -0.83
N LEU A 246 9.67 2.11 -1.96
CA LEU A 246 10.20 3.44 -2.27
C LEU A 246 9.63 4.50 -1.33
N PHE A 247 8.32 4.49 -1.10
CA PHE A 247 7.62 5.57 -0.41
C PHE A 247 7.23 5.26 1.03
N GLU A 248 7.12 4.01 1.48
CA GLU A 248 6.74 3.71 2.85
C GLU A 248 7.91 3.96 3.81
N PRO A 249 7.81 4.93 4.74
CA PRO A 249 8.77 5.10 5.81
C PRO A 249 8.59 3.99 6.86
N ALA A 250 9.58 3.81 7.73
CA ALA A 250 9.54 2.89 8.86
C ALA A 250 8.67 3.42 10.01
N LEU A 251 7.40 3.72 9.71
CA LEU A 251 6.39 4.22 10.65
C LEU A 251 5.25 3.22 10.80
N PRO A 252 4.64 3.14 11.99
CA PRO A 252 3.51 2.23 12.20
C PRO A 252 2.30 2.69 11.39
N SER A 253 1.39 1.77 11.07
CA SER A 253 0.13 2.14 10.43
C SER A 253 -0.77 2.96 11.36
N VAL A 254 -1.55 3.86 10.79
CA VAL A 254 -2.61 4.57 11.52
C VAL A 254 -3.69 3.57 11.92
N ARG A 255 -3.89 3.40 13.22
CA ARG A 255 -4.91 2.53 13.83
C ARG A 255 -5.88 3.32 14.71
N ARG A 256 -5.41 4.45 15.24
CA ARG A 256 -6.16 5.29 16.17
C ARG A 256 -5.81 6.76 15.97
N LEU A 257 -6.82 7.58 16.21
CA LEU A 257 -6.76 9.03 16.37
C LEU A 257 -7.15 9.38 17.80
N ALA A 258 -6.47 10.35 18.38
CA ALA A 258 -6.75 10.88 19.71
C ALA A 258 -6.73 12.41 19.66
N ARG A 259 -7.50 13.04 20.54
CA ARG A 259 -7.46 14.49 20.72
C ARG A 259 -6.36 14.84 21.73
N ALA A 260 -5.42 15.68 21.34
CA ALA A 260 -4.42 16.25 22.22
C ALA A 260 -5.02 17.35 23.11
N ALA A 261 -4.26 17.80 24.12
CA ALA A 261 -4.73 18.78 25.10
C ALA A 261 -5.08 20.15 24.48
N ASP A 262 -4.44 20.50 23.37
CA ASP A 262 -4.68 21.70 22.56
C ASP A 262 -5.87 21.58 21.60
N GLY A 263 -6.55 20.41 21.57
CA GLY A 263 -7.66 20.13 20.69
C GLY A 263 -7.27 19.57 19.31
N THR A 264 -5.98 19.49 18.98
CA THR A 264 -5.47 18.90 17.74
C THR A 264 -5.73 17.40 17.70
N ILE A 265 -6.08 16.85 16.53
CA ILE A 265 -6.18 15.39 16.38
C ILE A 265 -4.83 14.82 15.98
N VAL A 266 -4.35 13.83 16.73
CA VAL A 266 -3.08 13.15 16.50
C VAL A 266 -3.28 11.66 16.31
N SER A 267 -2.47 11.06 15.45
CA SER A 267 -2.46 9.63 15.20
C SER A 267 -1.40 8.92 16.04
N ASN A 268 -1.63 7.63 16.33
CA ASN A 268 -0.58 6.73 16.85
C ASN A 268 0.65 6.60 15.92
N LEU A 269 0.56 7.05 14.66
CA LEU A 269 1.70 7.14 13.74
C LEU A 269 2.64 8.29 14.10
N GLN A 270 2.09 9.38 14.65
CA GLN A 270 2.82 10.60 14.98
C GLN A 270 3.56 10.45 16.31
N ILE A 271 4.45 9.47 16.36
CA ILE A 271 5.46 9.31 17.41
C ILE A 271 6.43 10.51 17.40
N PRO A 272 7.21 10.75 18.47
CA PRO A 272 8.26 11.77 18.43
C PRO A 272 9.13 11.62 17.18
N ASP A 273 9.45 12.76 16.56
CA ASP A 273 10.33 12.87 15.38
C ASP A 273 9.85 12.08 14.14
N TRP A 274 8.55 11.78 14.02
CA TRP A 274 8.03 11.05 12.85
C TRP A 274 8.31 11.78 11.53
N GLN A 275 8.34 13.12 11.52
CA GLN A 275 8.70 13.90 10.34
C GLN A 275 10.15 13.65 9.90
N ASP A 276 11.07 13.51 10.86
CA ASP A 276 12.46 13.19 10.58
C ASP A 276 12.58 11.78 9.99
N VAL A 277 11.79 10.82 10.48
CA VAL A 277 11.72 9.47 9.88
C VAL A 277 11.19 9.50 8.43
N VAL A 278 10.23 10.39 8.13
CA VAL A 278 9.74 10.59 6.75
C VAL A 278 10.85 11.16 5.86
N ALA A 279 11.55 12.20 6.34
CA ALA A 279 12.61 12.90 5.62
C ALA A 279 13.95 12.14 5.59
N ALA A 280 14.13 11.14 6.44
CA ALA A 280 15.38 10.42 6.60
C ALA A 280 15.85 9.79 5.29
N ARG A 281 17.11 10.06 4.97
CA ARG A 281 17.88 9.35 3.95
C ARG A 281 18.27 7.96 4.46
N GLY A 282 18.55 7.02 3.56
CA GLY A 282 18.92 5.65 3.93
C GLY A 282 18.19 4.57 3.12
N ASN A 283 17.16 4.94 2.36
CA ASN A 283 16.70 4.13 1.24
C ASN A 283 17.38 4.66 -0.03
N ALA A 284 18.39 3.94 -0.51
CA ALA A 284 19.18 4.34 -1.67
C ALA A 284 18.32 4.71 -2.90
N GLN A 285 17.24 3.96 -3.18
CA GLN A 285 16.35 4.24 -4.32
C GLN A 285 15.62 5.57 -4.11
N PHE A 286 15.05 5.77 -2.92
CA PHE A 286 14.37 7.02 -2.56
C PHE A 286 15.32 8.20 -2.59
N ASP A 287 16.53 8.02 -2.07
CA ASP A 287 17.56 9.05 -2.04
C ASP A 287 17.92 9.50 -3.46
N GLY A 288 18.10 8.54 -4.38
CA GLY A 288 18.34 8.83 -5.79
C GLY A 288 17.18 9.56 -6.46
N VAL A 289 15.93 9.17 -6.17
CA VAL A 289 14.73 9.88 -6.67
C VAL A 289 14.71 11.32 -6.19
N MET A 290 14.90 11.55 -4.89
CA MET A 290 14.89 12.89 -4.31
C MET A 290 16.00 13.77 -4.89
N ASP A 291 17.19 13.22 -5.11
CA ASP A 291 18.32 13.96 -5.69
C ASP A 291 18.09 14.26 -7.18
N HIS A 292 17.39 13.39 -7.91
CA HIS A 292 16.93 13.71 -9.26
C HIS A 292 15.91 14.86 -9.23
N LEU A 293 14.86 14.76 -8.39
CA LEU A 293 13.81 15.78 -8.29
C LEU A 293 14.38 17.15 -7.91
N ALA A 294 15.31 17.19 -6.94
CA ALA A 294 15.96 18.41 -6.51
C ALA A 294 16.89 19.02 -7.58
N SER A 295 17.34 18.22 -8.55
CA SER A 295 18.18 18.69 -9.66
C SER A 295 17.41 19.22 -10.86
N LEU A 296 16.08 19.08 -10.87
CA LEU A 296 15.22 19.59 -11.93
C LEU A 296 15.25 21.12 -11.97
N ARG A 297 14.97 21.66 -13.15
CA ARG A 297 14.84 23.08 -13.45
C ARG A 297 13.56 23.33 -14.24
N PRO A 298 13.03 24.56 -14.26
CA PRO A 298 11.85 24.89 -15.05
C PRO A 298 11.98 24.54 -16.54
N SER A 299 13.19 24.68 -17.12
CA SER A 299 13.47 24.31 -18.51
C SER A 299 13.29 22.82 -18.80
N ASP A 300 13.39 21.96 -17.79
CA ASP A 300 13.32 20.51 -17.96
C ASP A 300 11.88 20.05 -18.26
N LEU A 301 10.86 20.91 -18.04
CA LEU A 301 9.48 20.67 -18.49
C LEU A 301 9.39 20.34 -19.99
N LEU A 302 10.29 20.87 -20.81
CA LEU A 302 10.32 20.66 -22.26
C LEU A 302 10.78 19.25 -22.66
N VAL A 303 11.54 18.58 -21.79
CA VAL A 303 12.13 17.25 -22.07
C VAL A 303 11.58 16.14 -21.17
N LEU A 304 10.80 16.51 -20.14
CA LEU A 304 10.31 15.62 -19.10
C LEU A 304 9.65 14.35 -19.64
N ASP A 305 8.75 14.49 -20.63
CA ASP A 305 8.05 13.33 -21.20
C ASP A 305 8.99 12.38 -21.94
N ALA A 306 9.92 12.92 -22.72
CA ALA A 306 10.87 12.10 -23.46
C ALA A 306 11.87 11.38 -22.53
N GLU A 307 12.24 11.98 -21.41
CA GLU A 307 13.05 11.34 -20.37
C GLU A 307 12.27 10.29 -19.61
N ALA A 308 11.06 10.62 -19.17
CA ALA A 308 10.15 9.69 -18.49
C ALA A 308 9.84 8.48 -19.37
N ASP A 309 9.54 8.63 -20.66
CA ASP A 309 9.26 7.51 -21.56
C ASP A 309 10.46 6.58 -21.77
N ARG A 310 11.68 7.15 -21.77
CA ARG A 310 12.91 6.35 -21.80
C ARG A 310 13.08 5.57 -20.50
N ALA A 311 12.92 6.23 -19.37
CA ALA A 311 12.97 5.60 -18.06
C ALA A 311 11.88 4.54 -17.86
N GLU A 312 10.67 4.80 -18.37
CA GLU A 312 9.50 3.92 -18.54
C GLU A 312 9.89 2.54 -19.05
N ARG A 313 10.51 2.57 -20.23
CA ARG A 313 10.93 1.38 -20.96
C ARG A 313 12.08 0.66 -20.25
N VAL A 314 13.01 1.41 -19.67
CA VAL A 314 14.11 0.82 -18.88
C VAL A 314 13.56 0.12 -17.64
N LEU A 315 12.70 0.77 -16.88
CA LEU A 315 12.05 0.21 -15.69
C LEU A 315 11.25 -1.04 -16.03
N ALA A 316 10.43 -0.98 -17.09
CA ALA A 316 9.67 -2.14 -17.56
C ALA A 316 10.59 -3.33 -17.91
N ARG A 317 11.72 -3.09 -18.58
CA ARG A 317 12.72 -4.12 -18.83
C ARG A 317 13.31 -4.67 -17.54
N MET A 318 13.70 -3.81 -16.60
CA MET A 318 14.29 -4.22 -15.33
C MET A 318 13.33 -5.09 -14.51
N ILE A 319 12.02 -4.80 -14.55
CA ILE A 319 11.01 -5.58 -13.83
C ILE A 319 10.66 -6.90 -14.53
N LEU A 320 10.43 -6.86 -15.85
CA LEU A 320 9.90 -8.01 -16.60
C LEU A 320 10.99 -8.98 -17.06
N ARG A 321 12.19 -8.46 -17.30
CA ARG A 321 13.34 -9.22 -17.81
C ARG A 321 14.64 -8.81 -17.08
N PRO A 322 14.69 -8.98 -15.74
CA PRO A 322 15.83 -8.50 -14.96
C PRO A 322 17.15 -9.20 -15.31
N SER A 323 18.22 -8.42 -15.35
CA SER A 323 19.59 -8.89 -15.12
C SER A 323 19.89 -9.04 -13.62
N HIS A 324 21.02 -9.64 -13.23
CA HIS A 324 21.40 -9.67 -11.80
C HIS A 324 21.61 -8.27 -11.20
N ALA A 325 22.17 -7.35 -11.99
CA ALA A 325 22.33 -5.97 -11.58
C ALA A 325 20.96 -5.29 -11.37
N ASP A 326 19.98 -5.57 -12.25
CA ASP A 326 18.62 -5.05 -12.09
C ASP A 326 17.96 -5.60 -10.81
N VAL A 327 18.16 -6.89 -10.49
CA VAL A 327 17.66 -7.48 -9.24
C VAL A 327 18.27 -6.79 -8.03
N ALA A 328 19.58 -6.54 -8.02
CA ALA A 328 20.24 -5.83 -6.93
C ALA A 328 19.76 -4.37 -6.81
N ALA A 329 19.53 -3.70 -7.95
CA ALA A 329 19.10 -2.31 -7.99
C ALA A 329 17.62 -2.11 -7.61
N LEU A 330 16.76 -3.11 -7.86
CA LEU A 330 15.32 -3.08 -7.54
C LEU A 330 14.94 -3.91 -6.31
N ALA A 331 15.92 -4.46 -5.60
CA ALA A 331 15.71 -5.15 -4.34
C ALA A 331 15.19 -4.15 -3.29
N ILE A 332 14.24 -4.61 -2.49
CA ILE A 332 13.64 -3.85 -1.38
C ILE A 332 13.75 -4.68 -0.11
N ALA A 333 13.85 -4.00 1.02
CA ALA A 333 13.93 -4.64 2.32
C ALA A 333 12.66 -5.50 2.61
N PRO A 334 12.75 -6.54 3.46
CA PRO A 334 11.59 -7.29 3.91
C PRO A 334 10.53 -6.38 4.54
N ARG A 335 9.25 -6.59 4.20
CA ARG A 335 8.13 -5.74 4.66
C ARG A 335 7.35 -6.40 5.79
N SER A 336 6.97 -5.66 6.83
CA SER A 336 5.92 -6.08 7.77
C SER A 336 4.57 -6.29 7.09
N PHE A 337 3.74 -7.23 7.54
CA PHE A 337 2.39 -7.38 6.99
C PHE A 337 1.54 -6.10 7.19
N ASP A 338 0.66 -5.81 6.22
CA ASP A 338 -0.36 -4.77 6.38
C ASP A 338 -1.31 -5.12 7.55
N PHE A 339 -2.00 -4.10 8.10
CA PHE A 339 -2.93 -4.23 9.23
C PHE A 339 -2.30 -4.51 10.61
N GLY A 340 -0.99 -4.26 10.78
CA GLY A 340 -0.33 -4.34 12.08
C GLY A 340 -0.16 -5.77 12.60
N ARG A 341 -0.08 -6.74 11.69
CA ARG A 341 0.27 -8.13 12.00
C ARG A 341 1.78 -8.30 12.09
N ASP A 342 2.24 -9.08 13.06
CA ASP A 342 3.64 -9.46 13.20
C ASP A 342 4.07 -10.41 12.07
N GLY A 343 5.27 -10.18 11.52
CA GLY A 343 5.90 -11.01 10.49
C GLY A 343 6.32 -10.22 9.24
N ALA A 344 7.26 -10.78 8.47
CA ALA A 344 7.79 -10.15 7.26
C ALA A 344 7.50 -10.96 5.99
N SER A 345 7.00 -10.30 4.93
CA SER A 345 6.95 -10.88 3.59
C SER A 345 8.28 -10.65 2.88
N LEU A 346 8.94 -11.75 2.49
CA LEU A 346 10.16 -11.69 1.69
C LEU A 346 9.80 -11.38 0.23
N VAL A 347 10.34 -10.28 -0.29
CA VAL A 347 10.15 -9.89 -1.68
C VAL A 347 10.97 -10.75 -2.63
N LEU A 348 12.12 -11.25 -2.16
CA LEU A 348 12.93 -12.29 -2.78
C LEU A 348 13.33 -13.30 -1.70
N CYS A 349 13.34 -14.58 -2.05
CA CYS A 349 13.75 -15.63 -1.12
C CYS A 349 15.25 -15.96 -1.32
N PRO A 350 16.02 -16.17 -0.25
CA PRO A 350 17.40 -16.64 -0.33
C PRO A 350 17.49 -17.98 -1.10
N THR A 351 18.48 -18.11 -1.99
CA THR A 351 18.68 -19.32 -2.82
C THR A 351 20.02 -20.02 -2.57
N GLY A 352 20.84 -19.50 -1.65
CA GLY A 352 22.13 -20.10 -1.28
C GLY A 352 21.94 -21.49 -0.68
N GLY A 353 22.60 -22.50 -1.25
CA GLY A 353 22.52 -23.90 -0.80
C GLY A 353 21.19 -24.63 -1.07
N ALA A 354 20.18 -23.95 -1.66
CA ALA A 354 18.85 -24.53 -1.89
C ALA A 354 18.84 -25.51 -3.07
N SER A 355 18.16 -26.64 -2.89
CA SER A 355 17.87 -27.63 -3.93
C SER A 355 17.03 -27.03 -5.07
N LEU A 356 17.04 -27.67 -6.24
CA LEU A 356 16.24 -27.23 -7.40
C LEU A 356 14.74 -27.13 -7.07
N ARG A 357 14.22 -28.06 -6.24
CA ARG A 357 12.82 -28.05 -5.79
C ARG A 357 12.52 -26.83 -4.93
N GLU A 358 13.39 -26.50 -3.99
CA GLU A 358 13.26 -25.32 -3.12
C GLU A 358 13.37 -24.02 -3.92
N ARG A 359 14.27 -23.98 -4.91
CA ARG A 359 14.40 -22.86 -5.86
C ARG A 359 13.11 -22.64 -6.66
N ILE A 360 12.49 -23.69 -7.20
CA ILE A 360 11.20 -23.58 -7.90
C ILE A 360 10.08 -23.17 -6.95
N TRP A 361 10.09 -23.72 -5.73
CA TRP A 361 9.12 -23.36 -4.70
C TRP A 361 9.23 -21.88 -4.32
N SER A 362 10.45 -21.33 -4.23
CA SER A 362 10.69 -19.91 -3.95
C SER A 362 10.05 -18.97 -4.98
N VAL A 363 10.10 -19.33 -6.27
CA VAL A 363 9.47 -18.56 -7.36
C VAL A 363 7.95 -18.47 -7.21
N ARG A 364 7.31 -19.43 -6.55
CA ARG A 364 5.86 -19.40 -6.32
C ARG A 364 5.45 -18.49 -5.16
N HIS A 365 6.32 -18.31 -4.18
CA HIS A 365 6.01 -17.66 -2.90
C HIS A 365 6.65 -16.27 -2.76
N THR A 366 7.56 -15.91 -3.66
CA THR A 366 8.08 -14.55 -3.83
C THR A 366 7.00 -13.57 -4.31
N LEU A 367 7.17 -12.31 -3.94
CA LEU A 367 6.34 -11.20 -4.41
C LEU A 367 6.77 -10.70 -5.79
N TRP A 368 8.06 -10.78 -6.12
CA TRP A 368 8.59 -10.48 -7.46
C TRP A 368 9.11 -11.75 -8.14
N ARG A 369 8.26 -12.36 -8.95
CA ARG A 369 8.52 -13.66 -9.58
C ARG A 369 9.64 -13.59 -10.60
N GLU A 370 9.63 -12.55 -11.43
CA GLU A 370 10.61 -12.34 -12.49
C GLU A 370 12.03 -12.17 -11.89
N GLY A 371 12.17 -11.41 -10.80
CA GLY A 371 13.42 -11.30 -10.05
C GLY A 371 13.87 -12.62 -9.43
N GLN A 372 12.94 -13.38 -8.82
CA GLN A 372 13.27 -14.68 -8.25
C GLN A 372 13.68 -15.70 -9.31
N ILE A 373 13.01 -15.72 -10.48
CA ILE A 373 13.42 -16.57 -11.61
C ILE A 373 14.86 -16.24 -11.98
N ARG A 374 15.22 -14.96 -12.06
CA ARG A 374 16.59 -14.55 -12.37
C ARG A 374 17.63 -15.09 -11.38
N LEU A 375 17.28 -15.19 -10.09
CA LEU A 375 18.18 -15.70 -9.05
C LEU A 375 18.17 -17.24 -8.93
N ALA A 376 17.06 -17.88 -9.27
CA ALA A 376 16.81 -19.29 -8.92
C ALA A 376 17.24 -20.27 -10.01
N VAL A 377 17.12 -19.91 -11.30
CA VAL A 377 17.31 -20.86 -12.41
C VAL A 377 18.64 -20.68 -13.17
N PRO A 378 19.28 -21.76 -13.67
CA PRO A 378 20.54 -21.69 -14.42
C PRO A 378 20.44 -20.95 -15.76
N CYS A 379 19.30 -21.10 -16.45
CA CYS A 379 19.04 -20.48 -17.76
C CYS A 379 17.89 -19.46 -17.66
N PRO A 380 18.09 -18.31 -16.99
CA PRO A 380 17.00 -17.39 -16.66
C PRO A 380 16.36 -16.75 -17.89
N GLY A 381 17.10 -16.56 -18.99
CA GLY A 381 16.55 -15.98 -20.22
C GLY A 381 15.44 -16.83 -20.86
N LEU A 382 15.65 -18.14 -20.97
CA LEU A 382 14.64 -19.06 -21.50
C LEU A 382 13.47 -19.22 -20.53
N ALA A 383 13.75 -19.32 -19.23
CA ALA A 383 12.72 -19.44 -18.21
C ALA A 383 11.82 -18.20 -18.13
N LEU A 384 12.37 -16.99 -18.22
CA LEU A 384 11.59 -15.75 -18.26
C LEU A 384 10.73 -15.65 -19.51
N ARG A 385 11.23 -16.10 -20.68
CA ARG A 385 10.44 -16.17 -21.92
C ARG A 385 9.28 -17.15 -21.78
N ALA A 386 9.56 -18.37 -21.33
CA ALA A 386 8.53 -19.39 -21.11
C ALA A 386 7.48 -18.94 -20.07
N PHE A 387 7.92 -18.32 -18.98
CA PHE A 387 7.03 -17.76 -17.96
C PHE A 387 6.14 -16.65 -18.52
N SER A 388 6.71 -15.75 -19.32
CA SER A 388 5.95 -14.66 -19.97
C SER A 388 4.90 -15.20 -20.93
N VAL A 389 5.25 -16.20 -21.75
CA VAL A 389 4.33 -16.84 -22.71
C VAL A 389 3.23 -17.61 -21.99
N GLY A 390 3.59 -18.47 -21.02
CA GLY A 390 2.60 -19.25 -20.28
C GLY A 390 1.61 -18.37 -19.51
N ARG A 391 2.08 -17.24 -18.98
CA ARG A 391 1.21 -16.27 -18.30
C ARG A 391 0.33 -15.48 -19.26
N TRP A 392 0.86 -15.06 -20.41
CA TRP A 392 0.06 -14.42 -21.46
C TRP A 392 -1.08 -15.34 -21.93
N LEU A 393 -0.78 -16.62 -22.16
CA LEU A 393 -1.78 -17.64 -22.50
C LEU A 393 -2.83 -17.78 -21.39
N PHE A 394 -2.41 -17.84 -20.12
CA PHE A 394 -3.32 -17.94 -18.97
C PHE A 394 -4.18 -16.68 -18.77
N GLU A 395 -3.66 -15.49 -19.07
CA GLU A 395 -4.35 -14.21 -18.93
C GLU A 395 -5.35 -13.94 -20.06
N ILE A 396 -5.22 -14.62 -21.21
CA ILE A 396 -6.14 -14.54 -22.36
C ILE A 396 -7.23 -15.63 -22.30
N LEU A 397 -6.94 -16.80 -21.73
CA LEU A 397 -7.89 -17.89 -21.68
C LEU A 397 -8.99 -17.65 -20.62
N PRO A 398 -10.30 -17.73 -20.98
CA PRO A 398 -11.43 -17.40 -20.09
C PRO A 398 -11.52 -18.20 -18.77
N GLY A 399 -10.83 -19.34 -18.68
CA GLY A 399 -10.87 -20.26 -17.53
C GLY A 399 -9.83 -20.02 -16.42
N GLY A 400 -8.79 -19.22 -16.66
CA GLY A 400 -7.70 -19.03 -15.69
C GLY A 400 -8.11 -18.34 -14.38
N ARG A 401 -9.11 -17.45 -14.44
CA ARG A 401 -9.50 -16.59 -13.30
C ARG A 401 -10.25 -17.32 -12.18
N ARG A 402 -11.15 -18.26 -12.49
CA ARG A 402 -12.01 -18.92 -11.46
C ARG A 402 -11.26 -19.92 -10.58
N GLY A 403 -10.16 -20.50 -11.06
CA GLY A 403 -9.43 -21.54 -10.32
C GLY A 403 -8.65 -21.00 -9.11
N MET A 404 -8.07 -19.80 -9.22
CA MET A 404 -7.07 -19.34 -8.26
C MET A 404 -7.65 -18.73 -6.99
N ASP A 405 -8.81 -18.08 -7.03
CA ASP A 405 -9.47 -17.54 -5.83
C ASP A 405 -10.03 -18.66 -4.96
N GLY A 406 -10.57 -19.72 -5.59
CA GLY A 406 -10.96 -20.95 -4.88
C GLY A 406 -9.77 -21.68 -4.26
N ILE A 407 -8.59 -21.64 -4.90
CA ILE A 407 -7.36 -22.27 -4.40
C ILE A 407 -6.71 -21.42 -3.29
N ARG A 408 -6.63 -20.09 -3.45
CA ARG A 408 -6.10 -19.15 -2.43
C ARG A 408 -6.95 -19.16 -1.16
N THR A 409 -8.27 -19.19 -1.29
CA THR A 409 -9.19 -19.26 -0.15
C THR A 409 -9.08 -20.60 0.59
N ARG A 410 -8.94 -21.72 -0.14
CA ARG A 410 -8.71 -23.05 0.45
C ARG A 410 -7.33 -23.20 1.09
N LEU A 411 -6.29 -22.60 0.51
CA LEU A 411 -4.94 -22.60 1.07
C LEU A 411 -4.85 -21.73 2.33
N ARG A 412 -5.49 -20.56 2.37
CA ARG A 412 -5.59 -19.72 3.58
C ARG A 412 -6.31 -20.45 4.71
N ARG A 413 -7.41 -21.14 4.43
CA ARG A 413 -8.11 -21.99 5.42
C ARG A 413 -7.24 -23.15 5.92
N ARG A 414 -6.47 -23.80 5.04
CA ARG A 414 -5.55 -24.90 5.43
C ARG A 414 -4.35 -24.41 6.23
N LEU A 415 -3.80 -23.23 5.92
CA LEU A 415 -2.70 -22.63 6.68
C LEU A 415 -3.17 -22.20 8.07
N ALA A 416 -4.32 -21.53 8.18
CA ALA A 416 -4.92 -21.14 9.46
C ALA A 416 -5.27 -22.35 10.35
N ALA A 417 -5.70 -23.47 9.76
CA ALA A 417 -5.94 -24.72 10.49
C ALA A 417 -4.64 -25.41 10.95
N ARG A 418 -3.51 -25.14 10.29
CA ARG A 418 -2.21 -25.77 10.59
C ARG A 418 -1.44 -25.01 11.67
N THR A 419 -1.51 -23.68 11.68
CA THR A 419 -0.98 -22.84 12.78
C THR A 419 -1.72 -23.09 14.09
N ARG A 420 -3.03 -23.39 14.07
CA ARG A 420 -3.79 -23.79 15.28
C ARG A 420 -3.39 -25.15 15.86
N ARG A 421 -2.75 -26.03 15.07
CA ARG A 421 -2.32 -27.36 15.54
C ARG A 421 -0.90 -27.39 16.09
N GLN A 422 -0.05 -26.41 15.79
CA GLN A 422 1.37 -26.46 16.16
C GLN A 422 1.74 -25.65 17.41
N GLY A 423 0.85 -24.81 17.94
CA GLY A 423 1.15 -23.96 19.10
C GLY A 423 2.26 -22.93 18.81
N PRO A 424 2.36 -21.86 19.61
CA PRO A 424 3.27 -20.73 19.33
C PRO A 424 4.77 -21.02 19.58
N ALA A 425 5.15 -22.23 20.05
CA ALA A 425 6.49 -22.45 20.61
C ALA A 425 7.54 -23.06 19.67
N GLU A 426 7.19 -23.58 18.48
CA GLU A 426 8.17 -24.28 17.61
C GLU A 426 8.55 -23.55 16.32
N ALA A 427 7.94 -22.42 15.98
CA ALA A 427 8.16 -21.79 14.67
C ALA A 427 9.38 -20.86 14.58
N MET A 428 10.02 -20.46 15.68
CA MET A 428 11.20 -19.57 15.62
C MET A 428 12.21 -19.87 16.75
N ARG A 429 13.20 -20.71 16.46
CA ARG A 429 14.54 -20.57 17.04
C ARG A 429 15.54 -20.39 15.89
N PRO A 430 16.16 -19.21 15.71
CA PRO A 430 17.28 -19.08 14.79
C PRO A 430 18.44 -19.93 15.33
N ARG A 431 18.88 -20.92 14.55
CA ARG A 431 20.20 -21.54 14.77
C ARG A 431 21.26 -20.52 14.37
N ILE A 432 21.72 -19.74 15.34
CA ILE A 432 22.96 -18.99 15.23
C ILE A 432 24.08 -20.03 15.23
N VAL A 433 24.72 -20.21 14.08
CA VAL A 433 25.99 -20.93 13.98
C VAL A 433 27.07 -19.85 14.10
N ASN A 434 27.73 -19.78 15.25
CA ASN A 434 28.93 -18.95 15.42
C ASN A 434 30.06 -19.55 14.57
N PRO A 435 30.80 -18.73 13.80
CA PRO A 435 32.02 -19.19 13.17
C PRO A 435 33.15 -19.19 14.20
N SER A 436 33.78 -20.35 14.36
CA SER A 436 35.16 -20.50 14.83
C SER A 436 36.12 -20.39 13.65
#